data_AF-A0A2K9Z9R0-F1
#
_entry.id   AF-A0A2K9Z9R0-F1
#
_cell.length_a   1.000
_cell.length_b   1.000
_cell.length_c   1.000
_cell.angle_alpha   90.00
_cell.angle_beta   90.00
_cell.angle_gamma   90.00
#
_symmetry.space_group_name_H-M   'P 1'
#
loop_
_entity.id
_entity.type
_entity.pdbx_description
1 polymer ?
#
loop_
_entity_poly.entity_id
_entity_poly.type
_entity_poly.pdbx_seq_one_letter_code
_entity_poly.pdbx_strand_id
1 'polypeptide(L)'
;MMRRNRLDSLTTWKSPALSSDAISAPRRFARRLMLLSAVAMALNGCQTLIDQSYQPSVSPSSNPQIVDEVQKNDPRAAMGAREHPRIVASYGGEYKDAKTERLVARIAGALTAVSENPSQSYRITILNSPAINAFALPGGYLYVTRGLLALANDASEVAAVLSHEMGHVTANHGIERQKREEAEVIASRVVAEVLSSDIAGKQALARGKLRLAAFSRQQELQADVIGVRMLGEAGYDPYAAARFLDSMAAYSRFMSVDPEADQSLDFLSSHPNSAQRIELARTHARAFGQEGSVGDKGRDYYLDGIDGLLYGDSPEEGYVRGQTFLHGGLGIRFDVPPDFHIDNKVEAVMATGPNDIAVRFDGVADNQNQSLTNYISSGWVTGLDPSTIQPITINGLEAATARASADRWDFDVTVIRNNSQIFRFLTAVPKGSDALEPTANVLRASFRRMTPAEAASLKPLRIRVVTVRPGENISTLAARMMGTDRKLDLFKLINALPTGAAVSTGDRVKIIAE
;
A
#
# COMPACT_ATOMS: atom_id res chain seq x y z
N MET A 1 -48.49 77.39 37.79
CA MET A 1 -48.40 78.47 38.80
C MET A 1 -47.03 79.14 38.58
N MET A 2 -46.95 80.25 37.81
CA MET A 2 -46.56 81.60 38.29
C MET A 2 -45.22 81.59 39.08
N ARG A 3 -44.10 82.26 38.74
CA ARG A 3 -43.79 83.63 38.27
C ARG A 3 -42.28 83.68 37.91
N ARG A 4 -41.83 84.19 36.76
CA ARG A 4 -41.21 85.53 36.49
C ARG A 4 -40.70 86.37 37.68
N ASN A 5 -39.41 86.75 37.65
CA ASN A 5 -38.87 88.14 37.70
C ASN A 5 -37.33 88.11 37.87
N ARG A 6 -36.52 88.68 36.94
CA ARG A 6 -36.12 90.09 36.66
C ARG A 6 -34.78 90.44 37.33
N LEU A 7 -33.76 90.79 36.53
CA LEU A 7 -33.18 92.16 36.30
C LEU A 7 -32.48 92.69 37.55
N ASP A 8 -31.37 93.42 37.58
CA ASP A 8 -30.38 94.00 36.65
C ASP A 8 -29.37 94.65 37.62
N SER A 9 -28.08 94.77 37.29
CA SER A 9 -27.35 96.05 37.46
C SER A 9 -25.89 95.96 37.03
N LEU A 10 -25.65 96.71 35.96
CA LEU A 10 -24.47 97.36 35.43
C LEU A 10 -23.28 97.73 36.35
N THR A 11 -22.13 97.85 35.67
CA THR A 11 -20.99 98.79 35.86
C THR A 11 -20.06 98.55 37.07
N THR A 12 -18.76 98.35 36.88
CA THR A 12 -17.81 99.37 36.38
C THR A 12 -16.48 98.73 35.96
N TRP A 13 -15.89 99.30 34.91
CA TRP A 13 -14.50 99.10 34.50
C TRP A 13 -13.50 99.57 35.57
N LYS A 14 -12.45 98.78 35.80
CA LYS A 14 -11.09 99.24 36.10
C LYS A 14 -10.10 98.10 35.85
N SER A 15 -9.29 98.25 34.80
CA SER A 15 -8.04 97.48 34.62
C SER A 15 -7.08 97.79 35.78
N PRO A 16 -6.22 96.84 36.16
CA PRO A 16 -4.83 97.05 35.77
C PRO A 16 -4.04 95.78 35.40
N ALA A 17 -2.99 96.06 34.65
CA ALA A 17 -1.71 95.37 34.60
C ALA A 17 -1.66 93.97 33.96
N LEU A 18 -1.19 93.98 32.71
CA LEU A 18 -0.44 92.90 32.08
C LEU A 18 0.76 92.51 32.96
N SER A 19 0.81 91.25 33.39
CA SER A 19 2.07 90.56 33.66
C SER A 19 2.23 89.46 32.62
N SER A 20 3.28 89.59 31.82
CA SER A 20 3.84 88.55 30.98
C SER A 20 4.15 87.32 31.83
N ASP A 21 3.62 86.15 31.48
CA ASP A 21 4.39 84.93 31.62
C ASP A 21 3.96 83.87 30.61
N ALA A 22 5.00 83.25 30.08
CA ALA A 22 5.01 82.50 28.86
C ALA A 22 4.44 81.09 29.01
N ILE A 23 3.83 80.66 27.91
CA ILE A 23 3.70 79.29 27.39
C ILE A 23 4.81 78.36 27.94
N SER A 24 4.45 77.35 28.73
CA SER A 24 5.07 76.02 28.65
C SER A 24 4.35 74.97 29.53
N ALA A 25 3.62 74.05 28.89
CA ALA A 25 3.73 72.58 29.06
C ALA A 25 2.42 71.85 28.71
N PRO A 26 2.49 70.92 27.75
CA PRO A 26 1.87 69.61 27.97
C PRO A 26 2.87 68.48 27.69
N ARG A 27 4.07 68.55 28.28
CA ARG A 27 5.09 67.47 28.14
C ARG A 27 4.77 66.21 28.95
N ARG A 28 3.91 66.29 29.97
CA ARG A 28 3.56 65.14 30.83
C ARG A 28 2.51 64.20 30.22
N PHE A 29 1.60 64.73 29.39
CA PHE A 29 0.57 63.92 28.74
C PHE A 29 1.11 63.13 27.54
N ALA A 30 1.96 63.77 26.72
CA ALA A 30 2.64 63.10 25.60
C ALA A 30 3.57 61.97 26.05
N ARG A 31 4.27 62.14 27.20
CA ARG A 31 5.12 61.08 27.77
C ARG A 31 4.34 59.86 28.24
N ARG A 32 3.15 60.05 28.84
CA ARG A 32 2.31 58.92 29.29
C ARG A 32 1.72 58.16 28.11
N LEU A 33 1.33 58.85 27.04
CA LEU A 33 0.82 58.21 25.83
C LEU A 33 1.90 57.43 25.08
N MET A 34 3.13 57.97 24.98
CA MET A 34 4.26 57.23 24.38
C MET A 34 4.66 55.99 25.20
N LEU A 35 4.62 56.05 26.53
CA LEU A 35 4.91 54.89 27.39
C LEU A 35 3.84 53.79 27.23
N LEU A 36 2.56 54.14 27.15
CA LEU A 36 1.48 53.17 26.93
C LEU A 36 1.58 52.52 25.53
N SER A 37 1.90 53.27 24.49
CA SER A 37 2.12 52.72 23.14
C SER A 37 3.36 51.83 23.06
N ALA A 38 4.45 52.19 23.76
CA ALA A 38 5.67 51.38 23.83
C ALA A 38 5.44 50.05 24.57
N VAL A 39 4.66 50.06 25.65
CA VAL A 39 4.28 48.83 26.37
C VAL A 39 3.35 47.94 25.54
N ALA A 40 2.40 48.51 24.79
CA ALA A 40 1.52 47.76 23.90
C ALA A 40 2.27 47.15 22.68
N MET A 41 3.30 47.83 22.18
CA MET A 41 4.19 47.29 21.14
C MET A 41 5.13 46.20 21.70
N ALA A 42 5.63 46.35 22.93
CA ALA A 42 6.42 45.32 23.60
C ALA A 42 5.62 44.04 23.89
N LEU A 43 4.34 44.17 24.28
CA LEU A 43 3.46 43.02 24.54
C LEU A 43 3.05 42.26 23.25
N ASN A 44 2.88 42.94 22.11
CA ASN A 44 2.65 42.29 20.81
C ASN A 44 3.93 41.66 20.22
N GLY A 45 5.11 42.17 20.58
CA GLY A 45 6.39 41.56 20.17
C GLY A 45 6.67 40.21 20.85
N CYS A 46 6.07 39.95 22.01
CA CYS A 46 6.24 38.67 22.72
C CYS A 46 5.34 37.54 22.22
N GLN A 47 4.25 37.83 21.48
CA GLN A 47 3.41 36.78 20.89
C GLN A 47 3.96 36.29 19.54
N THR A 48 4.71 37.11 18.81
CA THR A 48 5.34 36.72 17.53
C THR A 48 6.71 36.05 17.67
N LEU A 49 7.33 36.11 18.85
CA LEU A 49 8.59 35.42 19.13
C LEU A 49 8.42 33.97 19.64
N ILE A 50 7.19 33.54 19.94
CA ILE A 50 6.89 32.16 20.37
C ILE A 50 6.39 31.30 19.20
N ASP A 51 5.98 31.93 18.09
CA ASP A 51 5.59 31.24 16.85
C ASP A 51 6.77 31.08 15.87
N GLN A 52 8.00 30.94 16.41
CA GLN A 52 9.07 30.32 15.66
C GLN A 52 8.72 28.83 15.54
N SER A 53 8.06 28.49 14.45
CA SER A 53 8.02 27.15 13.89
C SER A 53 9.41 26.53 14.04
N TYR A 54 9.56 25.63 15.01
CA TYR A 54 10.72 24.76 15.10
C TYR A 54 10.73 23.93 13.81
N GLN A 55 11.44 24.42 12.80
CA GLN A 55 11.88 23.61 11.69
C GLN A 55 13.20 23.00 12.15
N PRO A 56 13.23 21.73 12.58
CA PRO A 56 14.50 21.10 12.90
C PRO A 56 15.38 21.20 11.65
N SER A 57 16.51 21.89 11.76
CA SER A 57 17.58 21.84 10.76
C SER A 57 18.26 20.48 10.88
N VAL A 58 17.58 19.43 10.44
CA VAL A 58 18.15 18.08 10.33
C VAL A 58 19.03 18.03 9.09
N SER A 59 20.34 18.23 9.28
CA SER A 59 21.34 17.82 8.31
C SER A 59 21.71 16.35 8.58
N PRO A 60 21.96 15.51 7.55
CA PRO A 60 22.45 14.16 7.74
C PRO A 60 23.73 14.14 8.60
N SER A 61 23.86 13.14 9.48
CA SER A 61 25.08 12.92 10.27
C SER A 61 26.30 12.80 9.35
N SER A 62 27.43 13.37 9.75
CA SER A 62 28.73 13.14 9.08
C SER A 62 29.23 11.70 9.23
N ASN A 63 28.61 10.92 10.12
CA ASN A 63 28.82 9.49 10.29
C ASN A 63 27.46 8.79 10.40
N PRO A 64 26.76 8.55 9.27
CA PRO A 64 25.43 7.97 9.29
C PRO A 64 25.50 6.50 9.72
N GLN A 65 24.91 6.17 10.87
CA GLN A 65 24.74 4.78 11.30
C GLN A 65 23.66 4.14 10.42
N ILE A 66 24.04 3.68 9.22
CA ILE A 66 23.15 2.91 8.36
C ILE A 66 23.14 1.45 8.82
N VAL A 67 22.00 0.79 8.65
CA VAL A 67 21.76 -0.59 9.14
C VAL A 67 22.84 -1.55 8.67
N ASP A 68 23.30 -1.40 7.42
CA ASP A 68 24.36 -2.20 6.82
C ASP A 68 25.70 -2.04 7.57
N GLU A 69 26.02 -0.86 8.10
CA GLU A 69 27.24 -0.62 8.88
C GLU A 69 27.15 -1.16 10.30
N VAL A 70 25.99 -0.99 10.96
CA VAL A 70 25.76 -1.48 12.33
C VAL A 70 25.80 -3.01 12.36
N GLN A 71 25.37 -3.67 11.29
CA GLN A 71 25.23 -5.12 11.24
C GLN A 71 26.25 -5.83 10.35
N LYS A 72 27.29 -5.13 9.88
CA LYS A 72 28.29 -5.65 8.94
C LYS A 72 28.96 -6.98 9.34
N ASN A 73 28.98 -7.29 10.64
CA ASN A 73 29.57 -8.50 11.20
C ASN A 73 28.54 -9.58 11.59
N ASP A 74 27.23 -9.34 11.42
CA ASP A 74 26.19 -10.35 11.66
C ASP A 74 26.01 -11.20 10.38
N PRO A 75 26.29 -12.52 10.42
CA PRO A 75 26.06 -13.42 9.29
C PRO A 75 24.62 -13.39 8.75
N ARG A 76 23.65 -13.04 9.60
CA ARG A 76 22.23 -12.89 9.23
C ARG A 76 22.01 -11.65 8.38
N ALA A 77 22.68 -10.55 8.70
CA ALA A 77 22.63 -9.32 7.91
C ALA A 77 23.27 -9.49 6.53
N ALA A 78 24.34 -10.28 6.43
CA ALA A 78 24.92 -10.63 5.13
C ALA A 78 23.93 -11.41 4.23
N MET A 79 23.01 -12.19 4.81
CA MET A 79 21.98 -12.88 4.03
C MET A 79 20.87 -11.92 3.57
N GLY A 80 20.34 -11.10 4.47
CA GLY A 80 19.37 -10.05 4.11
C GLY A 80 19.90 -9.14 3.01
N ALA A 81 21.16 -8.70 3.11
CA ALA A 81 21.82 -7.87 2.10
C ALA A 81 21.92 -8.55 0.72
N ARG A 82 22.14 -9.88 0.67
CA ARG A 82 22.21 -10.63 -0.60
C ARG A 82 20.84 -10.79 -1.27
N GLU A 83 19.79 -11.02 -0.49
CA GLU A 83 18.44 -11.22 -1.03
C GLU A 83 17.70 -9.91 -1.31
N HIS A 84 18.09 -8.81 -0.64
CA HIS A 84 17.42 -7.52 -0.77
C HIS A 84 17.24 -7.05 -2.23
N PRO A 85 18.26 -7.07 -3.12
CA PRO A 85 18.07 -6.68 -4.51
C PRO A 85 17.07 -7.56 -5.28
N ARG A 86 17.01 -8.87 -4.98
CA ARG A 86 16.07 -9.80 -5.63
C ARG A 86 14.64 -9.55 -5.18
N ILE A 87 14.45 -9.34 -3.88
CA ILE A 87 13.15 -8.98 -3.30
C ILE A 87 12.65 -7.65 -3.88
N VAL A 88 13.51 -6.62 -3.90
CA VAL A 88 13.14 -5.33 -4.48
C VAL A 88 12.72 -5.49 -5.94
N ALA A 89 13.46 -6.26 -6.73
CA ALA A 89 13.12 -6.52 -8.13
C ALA A 89 11.79 -7.29 -8.30
N SER A 90 11.51 -8.29 -7.46
CA SER A 90 10.27 -9.09 -7.56
C SER A 90 9.00 -8.34 -7.19
N TYR A 91 9.12 -7.16 -6.58
CA TYR A 91 8.00 -6.31 -6.16
C TYR A 91 7.96 -4.95 -6.89
N GLY A 92 8.53 -4.88 -8.10
CA GLY A 92 8.44 -3.67 -8.95
C GLY A 92 9.38 -2.53 -8.53
N GLY A 93 10.37 -2.83 -7.69
CA GLY A 93 11.35 -1.86 -7.19
C GLY A 93 10.99 -1.24 -5.83
N GLU A 94 11.82 -0.29 -5.39
CA GLU A 94 11.53 0.54 -4.22
C GLU A 94 10.55 1.65 -4.60
N TYR A 95 9.51 1.84 -3.80
CA TYR A 95 8.61 2.98 -3.91
C TYR A 95 9.21 4.19 -3.20
N LYS A 96 9.42 5.28 -3.94
CA LYS A 96 10.05 6.51 -3.44
C LYS A 96 9.04 7.65 -3.39
N ASP A 97 8.65 8.03 -2.18
CA ASP A 97 7.84 9.22 -1.92
C ASP A 97 8.20 9.81 -0.55
N ALA A 98 8.67 11.05 -0.54
CA ALA A 98 9.25 11.67 0.64
C ALA A 98 8.25 11.85 1.81
N LYS A 99 6.93 11.91 1.55
CA LYS A 99 5.93 11.98 2.62
C LYS A 99 5.69 10.58 3.22
N THR A 100 5.51 9.60 2.36
CA THR A 100 5.27 8.19 2.73
C THR A 100 6.49 7.62 3.46
N GLU A 101 7.71 7.89 2.97
CA GLU A 101 8.96 7.48 3.61
C GLU A 101 9.08 8.06 5.03
N ARG A 102 8.76 9.35 5.22
CA ARG A 102 8.76 9.98 6.55
C ARG A 102 7.71 9.39 7.47
N LEU A 103 6.52 9.07 6.95
CA LEU A 103 5.46 8.39 7.70
C LEU A 103 5.93 7.02 8.20
N VAL A 104 6.44 6.17 7.31
CA VAL A 104 6.90 4.82 7.64
C VAL A 104 8.11 4.87 8.59
N ALA A 105 9.05 5.78 8.35
CA ALA A 105 10.19 5.98 9.25
C ALA A 105 9.77 6.42 10.66
N ARG A 106 8.77 7.31 10.78
CA ARG A 106 8.21 7.71 12.08
C ARG A 106 7.62 6.51 12.82
N ILE A 107 6.85 5.68 12.12
CA ILE A 107 6.21 4.49 12.70
C ILE A 107 7.27 3.50 13.20
N ALA A 108 8.19 3.11 12.32
CA ALA A 108 9.21 2.13 12.67
C ALA A 108 10.20 2.64 13.73
N GLY A 109 10.51 3.95 13.73
CA GLY A 109 11.33 4.57 14.77
C GLY A 109 10.69 4.47 16.15
N ALA A 110 9.37 4.71 16.26
CA ALA A 110 8.63 4.55 17.51
C ALA A 110 8.64 3.10 18.02
N LEU A 111 8.45 2.12 17.13
CA LEU A 111 8.52 0.69 17.49
C LEU A 111 9.93 0.26 17.91
N THR A 112 10.96 0.74 17.21
CA THR A 112 12.35 0.41 17.51
C THR A 112 12.77 0.95 18.88
N ALA A 113 12.26 2.12 19.29
CA ALA A 113 12.56 2.73 20.58
C ALA A 113 12.11 1.91 21.80
N VAL A 114 11.12 1.02 21.62
CA VAL A 114 10.59 0.14 22.67
C VAL A 114 10.93 -1.34 22.42
N SER A 115 11.75 -1.63 21.42
CA SER A 115 12.15 -2.99 21.07
C SER A 115 12.92 -3.66 22.20
N GLU A 116 12.56 -4.90 22.53
CA GLU A 116 13.27 -5.74 23.52
C GLU A 116 14.70 -6.09 23.10
N ASN A 117 15.05 -5.85 21.83
CA ASN A 117 16.39 -5.99 21.30
C ASN A 117 16.91 -4.63 20.79
N PRO A 118 17.46 -3.77 21.68
CA PRO A 118 17.92 -2.42 21.32
C PRO A 118 19.18 -2.42 20.44
N SER A 119 19.90 -3.54 20.35
CA SER A 119 21.03 -3.70 19.41
C SER A 119 20.59 -4.01 17.98
N GLN A 120 19.32 -4.36 17.77
CA GLN A 120 18.77 -4.66 16.45
C GLN A 120 18.34 -3.38 15.74
N SER A 121 19.10 -2.98 14.72
CA SER A 121 18.67 -1.92 13.80
C SER A 121 17.71 -2.47 12.73
N TYR A 122 16.81 -1.64 12.23
CA TYR A 122 15.89 -2.01 11.16
C TYR A 122 16.01 -1.08 9.96
N ARG A 123 16.08 -1.66 8.75
CA ARG A 123 16.00 -0.98 7.46
C ARG A 123 14.62 -1.25 6.88
N ILE A 124 13.79 -0.22 6.81
CA ILE A 124 12.46 -0.35 6.18
C ILE A 124 12.55 0.05 4.73
N THR A 125 12.07 -0.82 3.85
CA THR A 125 11.92 -0.57 2.42
C THR A 125 10.45 -0.60 2.04
N ILE A 126 9.96 0.46 1.40
CA ILE A 126 8.62 0.47 0.80
C ILE A 126 8.72 -0.18 -0.58
N LEU A 127 8.00 -1.27 -0.80
CA LEU A 127 7.97 -1.99 -2.06
C LEU A 127 6.91 -1.41 -3.00
N ASN A 128 7.25 -1.26 -4.28
CA ASN A 128 6.40 -0.69 -5.33
C ASN A 128 5.31 -1.65 -5.84
N SER A 129 4.73 -2.45 -4.96
CA SER A 129 3.71 -3.44 -5.31
C SER A 129 2.32 -3.06 -4.80
N PRO A 130 1.27 -3.26 -5.62
CA PRO A 130 -0.12 -3.09 -5.17
C PRO A 130 -0.60 -4.21 -4.26
N ALA A 131 0.14 -5.32 -4.15
CA ALA A 131 -0.18 -6.41 -3.23
C ALA A 131 -0.19 -5.88 -1.79
N ILE A 132 -1.02 -6.45 -0.91
CA ILE A 132 -1.00 -6.13 0.52
C ILE A 132 -0.04 -7.11 1.19
N ASN A 133 1.17 -6.63 1.51
CA ASN A 133 2.17 -7.46 2.16
C ASN A 133 3.13 -6.64 3.03
N ALA A 134 3.69 -7.31 4.03
CA ALA A 134 4.84 -6.90 4.79
C ALA A 134 5.57 -8.15 5.28
N PHE A 135 6.88 -8.07 5.42
CA PHE A 135 7.68 -9.17 5.95
C PHE A 135 9.05 -8.68 6.43
N ALA A 136 9.69 -9.50 7.26
CA ALA A 136 11.07 -9.30 7.67
C ALA A 136 12.03 -10.33 7.07
N LEU A 137 13.24 -9.90 6.74
CA LEU A 137 14.39 -10.79 6.53
C LEU A 137 15.36 -10.69 7.72
N PRO A 138 16.19 -11.73 7.94
CA PRO A 138 17.27 -11.67 8.92
C PRO A 138 18.18 -10.45 8.69
N GLY A 139 18.70 -9.88 9.78
CA GLY A 139 19.48 -8.64 9.72
C GLY A 139 18.65 -7.35 9.63
N GLY A 140 17.42 -7.38 10.16
CA GLY A 140 16.63 -6.16 10.34
C GLY A 140 16.09 -5.54 9.06
N TYR A 141 16.07 -6.25 7.94
CA TYR A 141 15.39 -5.77 6.74
C TYR A 141 13.88 -5.96 6.93
N LEU A 142 13.13 -4.86 6.95
CA LEU A 142 11.67 -4.84 6.98
C LEU A 142 11.16 -4.34 5.65
N TYR A 143 10.12 -4.97 5.15
CA TYR A 143 9.46 -4.62 3.91
C TYR A 143 8.00 -4.34 4.16
N VAL A 144 7.48 -3.32 3.49
CA VAL A 144 6.05 -2.99 3.47
C VAL A 144 5.67 -2.58 2.06
N THR A 145 4.56 -3.08 1.54
CA THR A 145 4.10 -2.69 0.21
C THR A 145 3.26 -1.42 0.24
N ARG A 146 3.25 -0.67 -0.87
CA ARG A 146 2.30 0.45 -1.03
C ARG A 146 0.84 -0.02 -1.02
N GLY A 147 0.54 -1.25 -1.43
CA GLY A 147 -0.79 -1.85 -1.28
C GLY A 147 -1.25 -1.96 0.18
N LEU A 148 -0.36 -2.36 1.09
CA LEU A 148 -0.65 -2.39 2.53
C LEU A 148 -0.93 -0.98 3.06
N LEU A 149 -0.07 -0.02 2.68
CA LEU A 149 -0.24 1.38 3.06
C LEU A 149 -1.50 2.02 2.46
N ALA A 150 -2.05 1.49 1.36
CA ALA A 150 -3.32 1.95 0.82
C ALA A 150 -4.52 1.38 1.59
N LEU A 151 -4.42 0.13 2.07
CA LEU A 151 -5.50 -0.53 2.82
C LEU A 151 -5.62 0.00 4.25
N ALA A 152 -4.50 0.18 4.96
CA ALA A 152 -4.51 0.63 6.35
C ALA A 152 -5.22 1.99 6.52
N ASN A 153 -5.83 2.21 7.68
CA ASN A 153 -6.69 3.37 7.94
C ASN A 153 -6.06 4.41 8.87
N ASP A 154 -4.97 4.05 9.53
CA ASP A 154 -4.21 4.93 10.40
C ASP A 154 -2.79 4.37 10.63
N ALA A 155 -1.95 5.16 11.31
CA ALA A 155 -0.56 4.79 11.56
C ALA A 155 -0.44 3.57 12.48
N SER A 156 -1.36 3.40 13.44
CA SER A 156 -1.34 2.28 14.37
C SER A 156 -1.59 0.94 13.68
N GLU A 157 -2.38 0.88 12.61
CA GLU A 157 -2.57 -0.36 11.83
C GLU A 157 -1.29 -0.77 11.09
N VAL A 158 -0.56 0.18 10.49
CA VAL A 158 0.76 -0.09 9.89
C VAL A 158 1.76 -0.49 10.97
N ALA A 159 1.74 0.20 12.11
CA ALA A 159 2.59 -0.12 13.26
C ALA A 159 2.32 -1.53 13.78
N ALA A 160 1.06 -1.95 13.83
CA ALA A 160 0.67 -3.29 14.25
C ALA A 160 1.31 -4.36 13.35
N VAL A 161 1.21 -4.20 12.02
CA VAL A 161 1.85 -5.13 11.08
C VAL A 161 3.37 -5.14 11.24
N LEU A 162 4.01 -3.97 11.29
CA LEU A 162 5.47 -3.92 11.45
C LEU A 162 5.93 -4.52 12.78
N SER A 163 5.18 -4.30 13.86
CA SER A 163 5.47 -4.88 15.17
C SER A 163 5.31 -6.41 15.20
N HIS A 164 4.36 -6.95 14.42
CA HIS A 164 4.20 -8.39 14.20
C HIS A 164 5.43 -8.98 13.49
N GLU A 165 5.89 -8.33 12.42
CA GLU A 165 7.11 -8.73 11.70
C GLU A 165 8.37 -8.65 12.61
N MET A 166 8.50 -7.58 13.39
CA MET A 166 9.54 -7.44 14.41
C MET A 166 9.41 -8.52 15.51
N GLY A 167 8.20 -8.97 15.81
CA GLY A 167 7.92 -10.11 16.68
C GLY A 167 8.49 -11.41 16.14
N HIS A 168 8.32 -11.70 14.84
CA HIS A 168 8.96 -12.83 14.17
C HIS A 168 10.49 -12.77 14.23
N VAL A 169 11.06 -11.57 14.08
CA VAL A 169 12.53 -11.36 14.19
C VAL A 169 13.00 -11.61 15.62
N THR A 170 12.34 -11.00 16.60
CA THR A 170 12.66 -11.14 18.03
C THR A 170 12.58 -12.61 18.48
N ALA A 171 11.58 -13.35 18.02
CA ALA A 171 11.40 -14.76 18.32
C ALA A 171 12.22 -15.71 17.42
N ASN A 172 13.05 -15.18 16.50
CA ASN A 172 13.88 -15.94 15.56
C ASN A 172 13.11 -16.93 14.65
N HIS A 173 11.82 -16.70 14.41
CA HIS A 173 10.96 -17.61 13.63
C HIS A 173 11.49 -17.82 12.19
N GLY A 174 12.03 -16.78 11.56
CA GLY A 174 12.62 -16.88 10.22
C GLY A 174 13.84 -17.79 10.17
N ILE A 175 14.66 -17.82 11.23
CA ILE A 175 15.83 -18.70 11.34
C ILE A 175 15.38 -20.15 11.52
N GLU A 176 14.37 -20.38 12.35
CA GLU A 176 13.78 -21.71 12.51
C GLU A 176 13.18 -22.23 11.21
N ARG A 177 12.49 -21.36 10.46
CA ARG A 177 11.95 -21.70 9.14
C ARG A 177 13.06 -22.09 8.17
N GLN A 178 14.11 -21.28 8.07
CA GLN A 178 15.26 -21.59 7.20
C GLN A 178 15.90 -22.93 7.56
N LYS A 179 16.10 -23.23 8.85
CA LYS A 179 16.64 -24.53 9.29
C LYS A 179 15.73 -25.69 8.87
N ARG A 180 14.41 -25.51 8.92
CA ARG A 180 13.44 -26.51 8.44
C ARG A 180 13.51 -26.68 6.92
N GLU A 181 13.60 -25.59 6.17
CA GLU A 181 13.78 -25.62 4.71
C GLU A 181 15.08 -26.33 4.32
N GLU A 182 16.20 -26.03 4.97
CA GLU A 182 17.48 -26.71 4.74
C GLU A 182 17.40 -28.20 5.07
N ALA A 183 16.78 -28.57 6.20
CA ALA A 183 16.56 -29.96 6.58
C ALA A 183 15.65 -30.69 5.58
N GLU A 184 14.63 -30.03 5.04
CA GLU A 184 13.73 -30.60 4.05
C GLU A 184 14.38 -30.70 2.66
N VAL A 185 15.26 -29.77 2.27
CA VAL A 185 16.08 -29.90 1.05
C VAL A 185 17.00 -31.12 1.16
N ILE A 186 17.57 -31.39 2.33
CA ILE A 186 18.39 -32.59 2.56
C ILE A 186 17.52 -33.85 2.53
N ALA A 187 16.37 -33.86 3.20
CA ALA A 187 15.46 -35.00 3.24
C ALA A 187 14.84 -35.32 1.86
N SER A 188 14.47 -34.30 1.09
CA SER A 188 13.91 -34.44 -0.27
C SER A 188 14.94 -34.94 -1.28
N ARG A 189 16.24 -34.66 -1.10
CA ARG A 189 17.32 -35.29 -1.89
C ARG A 189 17.38 -36.81 -1.65
N VAL A 190 17.26 -37.25 -0.40
CA VAL A 190 17.25 -38.68 -0.03
C VAL A 190 16.01 -39.39 -0.58
N VAL A 191 14.84 -38.75 -0.57
CA VAL A 191 13.59 -39.31 -1.10
C VAL A 191 13.57 -39.33 -2.64
N ALA A 192 14.08 -38.29 -3.30
CA ALA A 192 14.18 -38.21 -4.76
C ALA A 192 15.14 -39.26 -5.34
N GLU A 193 16.15 -39.68 -4.57
CA GLU A 193 17.06 -40.77 -4.93
C GLU A 193 16.38 -42.16 -4.88
N VAL A 194 15.24 -42.28 -4.19
CA VAL A 194 14.51 -43.54 -3.97
C VAL A 194 13.19 -43.65 -4.77
N LEU A 195 12.49 -42.54 -5.09
CA LEU A 195 11.09 -42.55 -5.58
C LEU A 195 10.82 -41.69 -6.84
N SER A 196 11.80 -41.55 -7.73
CA SER A 196 11.98 -40.47 -8.72
C SER A 196 10.91 -40.18 -9.81
N SER A 197 9.70 -40.74 -9.81
CA SER A 197 8.77 -40.60 -10.96
C SER A 197 7.29 -40.28 -10.70
N ASP A 198 6.84 -40.10 -9.45
CA ASP A 198 5.40 -39.91 -9.18
C ASP A 198 4.95 -38.42 -9.16
N ILE A 199 3.88 -38.12 -9.91
CA ILE A 199 3.22 -36.80 -9.97
C ILE A 199 2.61 -36.45 -8.61
N ALA A 200 2.10 -37.44 -7.86
CA ALA A 200 1.64 -37.22 -6.48
C ALA A 200 2.81 -36.77 -5.58
N GLY A 201 4.02 -37.29 -5.82
CA GLY A 201 5.25 -36.85 -5.16
C GLY A 201 5.60 -35.39 -5.47
N LYS A 202 5.46 -34.94 -6.72
CA LYS A 202 5.71 -33.54 -7.12
C LYS A 202 4.68 -32.57 -6.52
N GLN A 203 3.41 -32.95 -6.48
CA GLN A 203 2.36 -32.15 -5.84
C GLN A 203 2.51 -32.11 -4.31
N ALA A 204 2.89 -33.22 -3.69
CA ALA A 204 3.23 -33.26 -2.26
C ALA A 204 4.43 -32.37 -1.94
N LEU A 205 5.46 -32.35 -2.78
CA LEU A 205 6.62 -31.46 -2.65
C LEU A 205 6.24 -29.97 -2.82
N ALA A 206 5.37 -29.63 -3.77
CA ALA A 206 4.89 -28.25 -3.94
C ALA A 206 4.07 -27.78 -2.74
N ARG A 207 3.17 -28.63 -2.21
CA ARG A 207 2.42 -28.35 -0.98
C ARG A 207 3.33 -28.30 0.25
N GLY A 208 4.37 -29.15 0.29
CA GLY A 208 5.41 -29.12 1.32
C GLY A 208 6.14 -27.79 1.36
N LYS A 209 6.59 -27.29 0.19
CA LYS A 209 7.23 -25.97 0.06
C LYS A 209 6.34 -24.81 0.49
N LEU A 210 5.04 -24.82 0.16
CA LEU A 210 4.10 -23.79 0.62
C LEU A 210 3.88 -23.85 2.14
N ARG A 211 3.78 -25.06 2.71
CA ARG A 211 3.66 -25.25 4.17
C ARG A 211 4.92 -24.86 4.93
N LEU A 212 6.09 -25.05 4.32
CA LEU A 212 7.36 -24.56 4.86
C LEU A 212 7.45 -23.04 4.84
N ALA A 213 6.91 -22.39 3.81
CA ALA A 213 6.96 -20.94 3.67
C ALA A 213 6.10 -20.22 4.74
N ALA A 214 4.98 -20.82 5.14
CA ALA A 214 4.07 -20.31 6.17
C ALA A 214 4.62 -20.53 7.59
N PHE A 215 4.38 -19.56 8.49
CA PHE A 215 4.68 -19.76 9.90
C PHE A 215 3.66 -20.69 10.56
N SER A 216 4.11 -21.43 11.58
CA SER A 216 3.20 -22.26 12.36
C SER A 216 2.22 -21.40 13.16
N ARG A 217 1.04 -21.95 13.47
CA ARG A 217 0.05 -21.24 14.31
C ARG A 217 0.64 -20.73 15.62
N GLN A 218 1.50 -21.51 16.27
CA GLN A 218 2.14 -21.09 17.53
C GLN A 218 3.08 -19.90 17.34
N GLN A 219 3.83 -19.88 16.24
CA GLN A 219 4.71 -18.75 15.89
C GLN A 219 3.90 -17.48 15.61
N GLU A 220 2.77 -17.60 14.90
CA GLU A 220 1.86 -16.45 14.68
C GLU A 220 1.30 -15.90 15.98
N LEU A 221 0.79 -16.76 16.88
CA LEU A 221 0.26 -16.30 18.18
C LEU A 221 1.35 -15.66 19.05
N GLN A 222 2.57 -16.18 19.01
CA GLN A 222 3.69 -15.57 19.74
C GLN A 222 4.06 -14.20 19.16
N ALA A 223 4.12 -14.08 17.83
CA ALA A 223 4.38 -12.80 17.16
C ALA A 223 3.27 -11.78 17.43
N ASP A 224 2.00 -12.20 17.44
CA ASP A 224 0.86 -11.34 17.80
C ASP A 224 1.01 -10.77 19.22
N VAL A 225 1.39 -11.61 20.20
CA VAL A 225 1.59 -11.17 21.60
C VAL A 225 2.73 -10.17 21.74
N ILE A 226 3.87 -10.45 21.09
CA ILE A 226 5.02 -9.55 21.10
C ILE A 226 4.65 -8.23 20.42
N GLY A 227 3.99 -8.30 19.26
CA GLY A 227 3.57 -7.15 18.46
C GLY A 227 2.59 -6.24 19.21
N VAL A 228 1.52 -6.80 19.77
CA VAL A 228 0.51 -6.01 20.53
C VAL A 228 1.13 -5.31 21.74
N ARG A 229 2.05 -5.98 22.45
CA ARG A 229 2.78 -5.35 23.56
C ARG A 229 3.67 -4.21 23.07
N MET A 230 4.48 -4.44 22.03
CA MET A 230 5.35 -3.43 21.44
C MET A 230 4.54 -2.22 20.93
N LEU A 231 3.38 -2.47 20.33
CA LEU A 231 2.47 -1.45 19.84
C LEU A 231 1.96 -0.55 20.97
N GLY A 232 1.47 -1.16 22.06
CA GLY A 232 0.99 -0.43 23.23
C GLY A 232 2.11 0.33 23.97
N GLU A 233 3.29 -0.26 24.11
CA GLU A 233 4.48 0.39 24.69
C GLU A 233 4.98 1.57 23.85
N ALA A 234 4.89 1.47 22.52
CA ALA A 234 5.18 2.56 21.59
C ALA A 234 4.13 3.69 21.62
N GLY A 235 3.05 3.53 22.40
CA GLY A 235 1.97 4.51 22.56
C GLY A 235 0.92 4.50 21.45
N TYR A 236 0.93 3.50 20.56
CA TYR A 236 -0.10 3.33 19.54
C TYR A 236 -1.35 2.63 20.10
N ASP A 237 -2.47 2.73 19.38
CA ASP A 237 -3.68 1.97 19.65
C ASP A 237 -3.40 0.45 19.67
N PRO A 238 -3.46 -0.21 20.84
CA PRO A 238 -3.11 -1.63 20.96
C PRO A 238 -4.14 -2.55 20.27
N TYR A 239 -5.32 -2.04 19.91
CA TYR A 239 -6.35 -2.78 19.18
C TYR A 239 -6.13 -2.78 17.66
N ALA A 240 -5.12 -2.06 17.15
CA ALA A 240 -4.94 -1.88 15.72
C ALA A 240 -4.60 -3.19 14.97
N ALA A 241 -3.96 -4.17 15.61
CA ALA A 241 -3.73 -5.49 15.02
C ALA A 241 -5.05 -6.18 14.65
N ALA A 242 -6.04 -6.16 15.55
CA ALA A 242 -7.36 -6.72 15.29
C ALA A 242 -8.10 -5.96 14.18
N ARG A 243 -8.06 -4.62 14.20
CA ARG A 243 -8.69 -3.77 13.17
C ARG A 243 -8.09 -3.99 11.77
N PHE A 244 -6.78 -4.16 11.70
CA PHE A 244 -6.11 -4.43 10.43
C PHE A 244 -6.47 -5.84 9.90
N LEU A 245 -6.48 -6.87 10.75
CA LEU A 245 -6.92 -8.22 10.37
C LEU A 245 -8.38 -8.23 9.87
N ASP A 246 -9.26 -7.44 10.47
CA ASP A 246 -10.65 -7.24 9.99
C ASP A 246 -10.66 -6.59 8.60
N SER A 247 -9.82 -5.57 8.37
CA SER A 247 -9.66 -4.90 7.07
C SER A 247 -9.13 -5.85 5.99
N MET A 248 -8.18 -6.72 6.33
CA MET A 248 -7.66 -7.75 5.42
C MET A 248 -8.74 -8.78 5.04
N ALA A 249 -9.54 -9.22 6.02
CA ALA A 249 -10.65 -10.14 5.75
C ALA A 249 -11.71 -9.48 4.86
N ALA A 250 -11.99 -8.19 5.05
CA ALA A 250 -12.89 -7.44 4.18
C ALA A 250 -12.30 -7.28 2.76
N TYR A 251 -11.00 -7.05 2.64
CA TYR A 251 -10.32 -6.95 1.35
C TYR A 251 -10.35 -8.28 0.60
N SER A 252 -10.04 -9.41 1.27
CA SER A 252 -10.12 -10.74 0.66
C SER A 252 -11.52 -11.00 0.08
N ARG A 253 -12.59 -10.76 0.85
CA ARG A 253 -13.97 -10.87 0.37
C ARG A 253 -14.29 -9.93 -0.80
N PHE A 254 -13.68 -8.75 -0.85
CA PHE A 254 -13.85 -7.83 -1.96
C PHE A 254 -13.17 -8.36 -3.23
N MET A 255 -12.04 -9.05 -3.11
CA MET A 255 -11.31 -9.65 -4.24
C MET A 255 -11.86 -11.01 -4.69
N SER A 256 -12.64 -11.70 -3.85
CA SER A 256 -13.28 -12.98 -4.19
C SER A 256 -14.25 -12.89 -5.36
N VAL A 257 -13.96 -13.63 -6.43
CA VAL A 257 -14.95 -14.09 -7.43
C VAL A 257 -15.64 -15.38 -6.94
N ASP A 258 -14.92 -16.22 -6.20
CA ASP A 258 -15.41 -17.44 -5.53
C ASP A 258 -14.97 -17.42 -4.05
N PRO A 259 -15.90 -17.49 -3.07
CA PRO A 259 -15.58 -17.55 -1.64
C PRO A 259 -14.73 -18.76 -1.20
N GLU A 260 -14.71 -19.83 -2.00
CA GLU A 260 -14.00 -21.09 -1.73
C GLU A 260 -12.65 -21.20 -2.49
N ALA A 261 -12.36 -20.27 -3.41
CA ALA A 261 -11.08 -20.27 -4.13
C ALA A 261 -9.94 -19.78 -3.22
N ASP A 262 -8.83 -20.54 -3.23
CA ASP A 262 -7.62 -20.25 -2.47
C ASP A 262 -7.01 -18.91 -2.93
N GLN A 263 -7.27 -17.85 -2.18
CA GLN A 263 -6.73 -16.53 -2.46
C GLN A 263 -5.37 -16.40 -1.82
N SER A 264 -4.34 -16.44 -2.65
CA SER A 264 -3.03 -15.99 -2.25
C SER A 264 -3.01 -14.45 -2.15
N LEU A 265 -3.60 -13.89 -1.09
CA LEU A 265 -3.02 -12.66 -0.56
C LEU A 265 -1.64 -13.05 -0.04
N ASP A 266 -0.56 -12.52 -0.62
CA ASP A 266 0.81 -12.92 -0.24
C ASP A 266 1.01 -12.90 1.28
N PHE A 267 0.44 -11.90 1.98
CA PHE A 267 0.45 -11.86 3.44
C PHE A 267 -0.37 -12.97 4.11
N LEU A 268 -1.61 -13.27 3.66
CA LEU A 268 -2.41 -14.34 4.29
C LEU A 268 -1.90 -15.74 3.95
N SER A 269 -1.16 -15.89 2.85
CA SER A 269 -0.48 -17.13 2.50
C SER A 269 0.65 -17.47 3.47
N SER A 270 1.44 -16.47 3.92
CA SER A 270 2.49 -16.67 4.92
C SER A 270 2.01 -16.50 6.37
N HIS A 271 0.99 -15.66 6.60
CA HIS A 271 0.40 -15.32 7.90
C HIS A 271 -1.13 -15.54 7.87
N PRO A 272 -1.62 -16.78 7.98
CA PRO A 272 -3.05 -17.06 7.93
C PRO A 272 -3.84 -16.28 8.98
N ASN A 273 -4.92 -15.63 8.55
CA ASN A 273 -5.86 -14.97 9.46
C ASN A 273 -6.73 -16.03 10.16
N SER A 274 -7.01 -15.84 11.45
CA SER A 274 -7.98 -16.66 12.17
C SER A 274 -8.70 -15.85 13.24
N ALA A 275 -9.96 -16.21 13.53
CA ALA A 275 -10.72 -15.61 14.62
C ALA A 275 -9.98 -15.70 15.97
N GLN A 276 -9.17 -16.75 16.15
CA GLN A 276 -8.33 -16.93 17.32
C GLN A 276 -7.28 -15.82 17.47
N ARG A 277 -6.63 -15.41 16.38
CA ARG A 277 -5.64 -14.31 16.40
C ARG A 277 -6.29 -12.97 16.74
N ILE A 278 -7.46 -12.69 16.16
CA ILE A 278 -8.22 -11.46 16.42
C ILE A 278 -8.61 -11.37 17.91
N GLU A 279 -9.16 -12.45 18.49
CA GLU A 279 -9.53 -12.44 19.91
C GLU A 279 -8.31 -12.38 20.84
N LEU A 280 -7.21 -13.04 20.47
CA LEU A 280 -5.95 -12.95 21.22
C LEU A 280 -5.43 -11.50 21.21
N ALA A 281 -5.36 -10.86 20.05
CA ALA A 281 -4.93 -9.47 19.92
C ALA A 281 -5.79 -8.53 20.78
N ARG A 282 -7.14 -8.66 20.72
CA ARG A 282 -8.05 -7.89 21.56
C ARG A 282 -7.84 -8.16 23.05
N THR A 283 -7.61 -9.41 23.44
CA THR A 283 -7.37 -9.79 24.83
C THR A 283 -6.09 -9.17 25.38
N HIS A 284 -4.99 -9.22 24.62
CA HIS A 284 -3.74 -8.57 25.02
C HIS A 284 -3.86 -7.04 25.03
N ALA A 285 -4.60 -6.46 24.09
CA ALA A 285 -4.85 -5.02 24.04
C ALA A 285 -5.60 -4.50 25.29
N ARG A 286 -6.52 -5.30 25.85
CA ARG A 286 -7.25 -4.95 27.10
C ARG A 286 -6.35 -4.72 28.30
N ALA A 287 -5.12 -5.26 28.30
CA ALA A 287 -4.16 -5.01 29.38
C ALA A 287 -3.70 -3.54 29.43
N PHE A 288 -3.76 -2.83 28.31
CA PHE A 288 -3.45 -1.39 28.23
C PHE A 288 -4.65 -0.51 28.57
N GLY A 289 -5.86 -0.97 28.25
CA GLY A 289 -7.12 -0.28 28.58
C GLY A 289 -8.25 -0.64 27.63
N GLN A 290 -9.39 0.06 27.76
CA GLN A 290 -10.58 -0.20 26.93
C GLN A 290 -10.38 0.27 25.48
N GLU A 291 -11.00 -0.42 24.53
CA GLU A 291 -10.94 -0.07 23.10
C GLU A 291 -11.44 1.36 22.88
N GLY A 292 -10.65 2.16 22.15
CA GLY A 292 -10.97 3.56 21.86
C GLY A 292 -10.64 4.55 22.99
N SER A 293 -10.16 4.10 24.15
CA SER A 293 -9.72 5.00 25.24
C SER A 293 -8.20 5.05 25.43
N VAL A 294 -7.43 4.21 24.73
CA VAL A 294 -5.97 4.09 24.89
C VAL A 294 -5.25 4.07 23.55
N GLY A 295 -4.02 4.59 23.58
CA GLY A 295 -3.14 4.65 22.41
C GLY A 295 -3.54 5.70 21.38
N ASP A 296 -2.56 6.20 20.64
CA ASP A 296 -2.78 7.06 19.49
C ASP A 296 -2.99 6.21 18.23
N LYS A 297 -4.05 6.49 17.47
CA LYS A 297 -4.23 5.89 16.14
C LYS A 297 -3.29 6.53 15.11
N GLY A 298 -2.97 7.81 15.30
CA GLY A 298 -2.13 8.57 14.38
C GLY A 298 -2.78 8.83 13.02
N ARG A 299 -4.12 8.90 12.99
CA ARG A 299 -4.90 8.94 11.74
C ARG A 299 -4.56 10.14 10.86
N ASP A 300 -4.47 11.35 11.41
CA ASP A 300 -4.29 12.56 10.61
C ASP A 300 -2.93 12.60 9.89
N TYR A 301 -1.84 12.39 10.61
CA TYR A 301 -0.51 12.39 10.00
C TYR A 301 -0.29 11.16 9.09
N TYR A 302 -1.01 10.06 9.34
CA TYR A 302 -1.05 8.94 8.42
C TYR A 302 -1.70 9.33 7.10
N LEU A 303 -2.89 9.93 7.14
CA LEU A 303 -3.59 10.41 5.95
C LEU A 303 -2.75 11.45 5.18
N ASP A 304 -2.07 12.36 5.87
CA ASP A 304 -1.13 13.31 5.23
C ASP A 304 0.04 12.60 4.53
N GLY A 305 0.53 11.51 5.13
CA GLY A 305 1.65 10.74 4.61
C GLY A 305 1.31 9.93 3.37
N ILE A 306 0.06 9.47 3.22
CA ILE A 306 -0.40 8.66 2.07
C ILE A 306 -1.16 9.47 1.01
N ASP A 307 -1.42 10.77 1.21
CA ASP A 307 -2.06 11.60 0.20
C ASP A 307 -1.14 11.82 -1.01
N GLY A 308 -1.51 11.19 -2.12
CA GLY A 308 -0.72 11.07 -3.35
C GLY A 308 -0.07 9.70 -3.56
N LEU A 309 -0.21 8.75 -2.62
CA LEU A 309 0.31 7.39 -2.73
C LEU A 309 -0.23 6.71 -4.00
N LEU A 310 0.66 6.10 -4.78
CA LEU A 310 0.30 5.35 -5.99
C LEU A 310 -0.58 4.15 -5.63
N TYR A 311 -1.77 4.08 -6.24
CA TYR A 311 -2.77 3.04 -6.03
C TYR A 311 -2.93 2.15 -7.27
N GLY A 312 -3.04 0.84 -7.05
CA GLY A 312 -3.13 -0.14 -8.14
C GLY A 312 -1.80 -0.29 -8.89
N ASP A 313 -1.80 -0.73 -10.13
CA ASP A 313 -0.55 -1.06 -10.82
C ASP A 313 0.34 0.16 -11.12
N SER A 314 1.65 -0.10 -11.28
CA SER A 314 2.60 0.94 -11.66
C SER A 314 2.54 1.23 -13.17
N PRO A 315 2.80 2.48 -13.61
CA PRO A 315 2.87 2.81 -15.04
C PRO A 315 3.82 1.91 -15.84
N GLU A 316 4.88 1.46 -15.20
CA GLU A 316 5.93 0.62 -15.76
C GLU A 316 5.47 -0.82 -16.01
N GLU A 317 4.52 -1.33 -15.23
CA GLU A 317 3.95 -2.68 -15.31
C GLU A 317 2.63 -2.74 -16.11
N GLY A 318 2.12 -1.58 -16.55
CA GLY A 318 0.78 -1.45 -17.12
C GLY A 318 -0.30 -1.36 -16.05
N TYR A 319 -1.55 -1.23 -16.48
CA TYR A 319 -2.70 -0.93 -15.63
C TYR A 319 -3.83 -1.93 -15.85
N VAL A 320 -4.46 -2.33 -14.76
CA VAL A 320 -5.77 -2.98 -14.77
C VAL A 320 -6.86 -1.92 -14.55
N ARG A 321 -7.88 -1.94 -15.41
CA ARG A 321 -9.10 -1.12 -15.30
C ARG A 321 -10.30 -2.00 -15.58
N GLY A 322 -10.95 -2.49 -14.50
CA GLY A 322 -12.01 -3.49 -14.64
C GLY A 322 -11.45 -4.79 -15.24
N GLN A 323 -11.99 -5.19 -16.38
CA GLN A 323 -11.55 -6.38 -17.14
C GLN A 323 -10.50 -6.07 -18.21
N THR A 324 -10.02 -4.83 -18.30
CA THR A 324 -9.04 -4.42 -19.32
C THR A 324 -7.66 -4.30 -18.72
N PHE A 325 -6.67 -4.91 -19.37
CA PHE A 325 -5.25 -4.62 -19.17
C PHE A 325 -4.76 -3.61 -20.22
N LEU A 326 -4.01 -2.59 -19.79
CA LEU A 326 -3.47 -1.53 -20.65
C LEU A 326 -2.00 -1.29 -20.31
N HIS A 327 -1.11 -1.29 -21.29
CA HIS A 327 0.30 -1.01 -21.04
C HIS A 327 0.82 0.10 -21.96
N GLY A 328 1.05 1.28 -21.39
CA GLY A 328 1.49 2.47 -22.14
C GLY A 328 2.86 2.27 -22.83
N GLY A 329 3.85 1.76 -22.09
CA GLY A 329 5.19 1.48 -22.63
C GLY A 329 5.23 0.42 -23.75
N LEU A 330 4.47 -0.67 -23.60
CA LEU A 330 4.35 -1.71 -24.63
C LEU A 330 3.38 -1.34 -25.77
N GLY A 331 2.54 -0.32 -25.56
CA GLY A 331 1.55 0.15 -26.52
C GLY A 331 0.44 -0.85 -26.81
N ILE A 332 0.05 -1.68 -25.84
CA ILE A 332 -0.95 -2.76 -26.01
C ILE A 332 -2.09 -2.65 -25.02
N ARG A 333 -3.23 -3.23 -25.40
CA ARG A 333 -4.33 -3.53 -24.49
C ARG A 333 -5.02 -4.84 -24.88
N PHE A 334 -5.70 -5.44 -23.91
CA PHE A 334 -6.63 -6.54 -24.12
C PHE A 334 -7.66 -6.59 -22.99
N ASP A 335 -8.75 -7.30 -23.22
CA ASP A 335 -9.82 -7.54 -22.25
C ASP A 335 -9.85 -9.02 -21.87
N VAL A 336 -10.13 -9.31 -20.60
CA VAL A 336 -10.46 -10.67 -20.12
C VAL A 336 -11.98 -10.86 -20.10
N PRO A 337 -12.50 -12.10 -20.09
CA PRO A 337 -13.94 -12.31 -20.00
C PRO A 337 -14.59 -11.70 -18.75
N PRO A 338 -15.92 -11.51 -18.75
CA PRO A 338 -16.66 -11.17 -17.54
C PRO A 338 -16.35 -12.13 -16.39
N ASP A 339 -16.41 -11.61 -15.17
CA ASP A 339 -16.14 -12.35 -13.92
C ASP A 339 -14.69 -12.83 -13.75
N PHE A 340 -13.77 -12.44 -14.63
CA PHE A 340 -12.35 -12.65 -14.39
C PHE A 340 -11.76 -11.56 -13.51
N HIS A 341 -10.82 -11.96 -12.67
CA HIS A 341 -9.95 -11.07 -11.91
C HIS A 341 -8.56 -11.05 -12.54
N ILE A 342 -8.00 -9.86 -12.79
CA ILE A 342 -6.63 -9.70 -13.30
C ILE A 342 -5.69 -9.41 -12.13
N ASP A 343 -4.63 -10.20 -12.02
CA ASP A 343 -3.49 -10.04 -11.12
C ASP A 343 -2.25 -9.67 -11.96
N ASN A 344 -1.85 -8.40 -11.92
CA ASN A 344 -0.71 -7.89 -12.67
C ASN A 344 0.58 -8.07 -11.87
N LYS A 345 1.47 -8.95 -12.32
CA LYS A 345 2.79 -9.21 -11.70
C LYS A 345 3.91 -8.73 -12.60
N VAL A 346 5.06 -8.45 -12.01
CA VAL A 346 6.28 -7.98 -12.69
C VAL A 346 6.65 -8.83 -13.92
N GLU A 347 6.52 -10.15 -13.82
CA GLU A 347 6.93 -11.08 -14.88
C GLU A 347 5.79 -11.47 -15.84
N ALA A 348 4.53 -11.35 -15.40
CA ALA A 348 3.37 -11.81 -16.16
C ALA A 348 2.06 -11.22 -15.60
N VAL A 349 1.10 -11.02 -16.49
CA VAL A 349 -0.29 -10.74 -16.12
C VAL A 349 -1.03 -12.06 -16.03
N MET A 350 -1.60 -12.34 -14.87
CA MET A 350 -2.46 -13.51 -14.64
C MET A 350 -3.91 -13.04 -14.63
N ALA A 351 -4.83 -13.83 -15.16
CA ALA A 351 -6.25 -13.62 -14.95
C ALA A 351 -6.94 -14.93 -14.57
N THR A 352 -7.75 -14.92 -13.52
CA THR A 352 -8.46 -16.09 -13.03
C THR A 352 -9.97 -15.86 -13.13
N GLY A 353 -10.67 -16.89 -13.61
CA GLY A 353 -12.12 -16.88 -13.79
C GLY A 353 -12.80 -18.05 -13.06
N PRO A 354 -14.12 -18.17 -13.17
CA PRO A 354 -14.87 -19.25 -12.55
C PRO A 354 -14.47 -20.63 -13.11
N ASN A 355 -14.75 -21.70 -12.36
CA ASN A 355 -14.55 -23.09 -12.77
C ASN A 355 -13.09 -23.43 -13.15
N ASP A 356 -12.13 -22.99 -12.33
CA ASP A 356 -10.70 -23.28 -12.50
C ASP A 356 -10.10 -22.72 -13.81
N ILE A 357 -10.70 -21.71 -14.44
CA ILE A 357 -10.16 -21.12 -15.67
C ILE A 357 -9.07 -20.10 -15.35
N ALA A 358 -7.94 -20.17 -16.05
CA ALA A 358 -6.85 -19.22 -15.88
C ALA A 358 -6.24 -18.78 -17.22
N VAL A 359 -5.75 -17.55 -17.26
CA VAL A 359 -5.02 -16.97 -18.38
C VAL A 359 -3.69 -16.45 -17.87
N ARG A 360 -2.62 -16.73 -18.58
CA ARG A 360 -1.32 -16.10 -18.41
C ARG A 360 -0.98 -15.29 -19.65
N PHE A 361 -0.60 -14.04 -19.46
CA PHE A 361 -0.05 -13.16 -20.47
C PHE A 361 1.37 -12.73 -20.07
N ASP A 362 2.33 -12.87 -20.99
CA ASP A 362 3.66 -12.31 -20.83
C ASP A 362 4.29 -11.95 -22.19
N GLY A 363 5.47 -11.31 -22.16
CA GLY A 363 6.20 -10.89 -23.34
C GLY A 363 7.65 -11.35 -23.31
N VAL A 364 8.16 -11.76 -24.47
CA VAL A 364 9.58 -12.07 -24.67
C VAL A 364 10.16 -11.22 -25.78
N ALA A 365 11.47 -10.96 -25.71
CA ALA A 365 12.17 -10.28 -26.79
C ALA A 365 12.11 -11.10 -28.07
N ASP A 366 11.88 -10.42 -29.20
CA ASP A 366 11.85 -11.02 -30.52
C ASP A 366 12.97 -10.46 -31.38
N ASN A 367 13.83 -11.35 -31.86
CA ASN A 367 14.87 -11.04 -32.82
C ASN A 367 14.39 -11.15 -34.28
N GLN A 368 13.12 -11.52 -34.49
CA GLN A 368 12.45 -11.66 -35.79
C GLN A 368 13.12 -12.66 -36.75
N ASN A 369 13.95 -13.57 -36.24
CA ASN A 369 14.67 -14.54 -37.06
C ASN A 369 13.87 -15.82 -37.35
N GLN A 370 12.62 -15.91 -36.88
CA GLN A 370 11.75 -17.07 -37.07
C GLN A 370 10.28 -16.66 -37.22
N SER A 371 9.48 -17.48 -37.89
CA SER A 371 8.02 -17.31 -37.91
C SER A 371 7.42 -17.61 -36.53
N LEU A 372 6.23 -17.08 -36.26
CA LEU A 372 5.52 -17.36 -35.01
C LEU A 372 5.08 -18.82 -34.87
N THR A 373 4.81 -19.49 -36.00
CA THR A 373 4.53 -20.94 -36.01
C THR A 373 5.76 -21.75 -35.58
N ASN A 374 6.95 -21.39 -36.05
CA ASN A 374 8.21 -22.00 -35.62
C ASN A 374 8.49 -21.70 -34.14
N TYR A 375 8.21 -20.47 -33.70
CA TYR A 375 8.35 -20.07 -32.31
C TYR A 375 7.48 -20.92 -31.36
N ILE A 376 6.20 -21.14 -31.67
CA ILE A 376 5.33 -22.03 -30.86
C ILE A 376 5.91 -23.46 -30.80
N SER A 377 6.43 -23.97 -31.93
CA SER A 377 7.00 -25.32 -32.01
C SER A 377 8.36 -25.50 -31.33
N SER A 378 8.96 -24.45 -30.75
CA SER A 378 10.34 -24.49 -30.21
C SER A 378 10.49 -25.20 -28.85
N GLY A 379 9.40 -25.77 -28.32
CA GLY A 379 9.45 -26.68 -27.16
C GLY A 379 9.20 -26.03 -25.78
N TRP A 380 8.80 -24.76 -25.72
CA TRP A 380 8.46 -24.10 -24.45
C TRP A 380 7.02 -24.38 -23.97
N VAL A 381 6.17 -24.98 -24.82
CA VAL A 381 4.80 -25.39 -24.49
C VAL A 381 4.78 -26.89 -24.24
N THR A 382 4.50 -27.30 -22.99
CA THR A 382 4.33 -28.71 -22.65
C THR A 382 3.01 -29.24 -23.18
N GLY A 383 3.02 -30.42 -23.81
CA GLY A 383 1.79 -31.07 -24.30
C GLY A 383 1.19 -30.45 -25.58
N LEU A 384 1.96 -29.61 -26.28
CA LEU A 384 1.57 -29.00 -27.55
C LEU A 384 1.17 -30.06 -28.59
N ASP A 385 0.07 -29.83 -29.31
CA ASP A 385 -0.31 -30.60 -30.51
C ASP A 385 0.16 -29.85 -31.77
N PRO A 386 1.23 -30.33 -32.44
CA PRO A 386 1.78 -29.66 -33.62
C PRO A 386 0.79 -29.55 -34.79
N SER A 387 -0.20 -30.46 -34.87
CA SER A 387 -1.20 -30.45 -35.95
C SER A 387 -2.17 -29.28 -35.86
N THR A 388 -2.25 -28.64 -34.69
CA THR A 388 -3.13 -27.50 -34.42
C THR A 388 -2.45 -26.15 -34.61
N ILE A 389 -1.14 -26.12 -34.90
CA ILE A 389 -0.41 -24.88 -35.10
C ILE A 389 -0.91 -24.20 -36.37
N GLN A 390 -1.45 -22.99 -36.23
CA GLN A 390 -1.99 -22.23 -37.34
C GLN A 390 -1.54 -20.76 -37.28
N PRO A 391 -1.07 -20.17 -38.38
CA PRO A 391 -0.88 -18.74 -38.48
C PRO A 391 -2.25 -18.05 -38.49
N ILE A 392 -2.37 -16.96 -37.74
CA ILE A 392 -3.58 -16.15 -37.68
C ILE A 392 -3.21 -14.66 -37.75
N THR A 393 -4.21 -13.80 -37.80
CA THR A 393 -4.02 -12.34 -37.70
C THR A 393 -4.95 -11.81 -36.63
N ILE A 394 -4.39 -11.04 -35.69
CA ILE A 394 -5.14 -10.43 -34.59
C ILE A 394 -5.07 -8.92 -34.74
N ASN A 395 -6.20 -8.28 -35.10
CA ASN A 395 -6.29 -6.84 -35.27
C ASN A 395 -5.15 -6.23 -36.13
N GLY A 396 -4.81 -6.93 -37.23
CA GLY A 396 -3.76 -6.54 -38.17
C GLY A 396 -2.33 -6.93 -37.74
N LEU A 397 -2.16 -7.62 -36.61
CA LEU A 397 -0.88 -8.11 -36.12
C LEU A 397 -0.64 -9.56 -36.53
N GLU A 398 0.61 -9.87 -36.87
CA GLU A 398 1.05 -11.23 -37.11
C GLU A 398 0.90 -12.04 -35.82
N ALA A 399 0.22 -13.18 -35.90
CA ALA A 399 -0.04 -14.05 -34.77
C ALA A 399 -0.01 -15.52 -35.19
N ALA A 400 0.09 -16.42 -34.22
CA ALA A 400 -0.11 -17.84 -34.42
C ALA A 400 -0.80 -18.44 -33.19
N THR A 401 -1.57 -19.50 -33.39
CA THR A 401 -2.29 -20.20 -32.32
C THR A 401 -2.05 -21.70 -32.39
N ALA A 402 -2.17 -22.38 -31.27
CA ALA A 402 -2.13 -23.83 -31.16
C ALA A 402 -2.88 -24.32 -29.92
N ARG A 403 -3.16 -25.62 -29.87
CA ARG A 403 -3.70 -26.30 -28.70
C ARG A 403 -2.62 -27.16 -28.04
N ALA A 404 -2.74 -27.29 -26.72
CA ALA A 404 -1.93 -28.21 -25.94
C ALA A 404 -2.81 -28.91 -24.91
N SER A 405 -2.43 -30.10 -24.46
CA SER A 405 -3.10 -30.81 -23.37
C SER A 405 -2.04 -31.43 -22.47
N ALA A 406 -2.11 -31.18 -21.17
CA ALA A 406 -1.20 -31.74 -20.18
C ALA A 406 -1.94 -32.01 -18.87
N ASP A 407 -1.73 -33.21 -18.32
CA ASP A 407 -2.40 -33.68 -17.10
C ASP A 407 -3.93 -33.53 -17.17
N ARG A 408 -4.50 -32.69 -16.30
CA ARG A 408 -5.95 -32.39 -16.21
C ARG A 408 -6.37 -31.11 -16.95
N TRP A 409 -5.49 -30.55 -17.77
CA TRP A 409 -5.67 -29.24 -18.38
C TRP A 409 -5.61 -29.30 -19.90
N ASP A 410 -6.52 -28.57 -20.55
CA ASP A 410 -6.42 -28.21 -21.96
C ASP A 410 -6.06 -26.73 -22.08
N PHE A 411 -5.23 -26.42 -23.08
CA PHE A 411 -4.68 -25.09 -23.29
C PHE A 411 -4.92 -24.58 -24.71
N ASP A 412 -5.12 -23.27 -24.79
CA ASP A 412 -5.00 -22.47 -26.00
C ASP A 412 -3.75 -21.60 -25.85
N VAL A 413 -2.85 -21.72 -26.81
CA VAL A 413 -1.62 -20.95 -26.87
C VAL A 413 -1.73 -20.01 -28.05
N THR A 414 -1.80 -18.71 -27.77
CA THR A 414 -1.78 -17.67 -28.80
C THR A 414 -0.51 -16.84 -28.63
N VAL A 415 0.25 -16.65 -29.71
CA VAL A 415 1.40 -15.74 -29.74
C VAL A 415 1.16 -14.61 -30.74
N ILE A 416 1.57 -13.40 -30.38
CA ILE A 416 1.33 -12.19 -31.15
C ILE A 416 2.61 -11.39 -31.24
N ARG A 417 3.07 -11.09 -32.46
CA ARG A 417 4.23 -10.23 -32.68
C ARG A 417 3.82 -8.77 -32.66
N ASN A 418 4.52 -7.98 -31.86
CA ASN A 418 4.40 -6.52 -31.88
C ASN A 418 5.79 -5.90 -31.71
N ASN A 419 6.31 -5.30 -32.78
CA ASN A 419 7.65 -4.71 -32.82
C ASN A 419 8.72 -5.76 -32.49
N SER A 420 9.59 -5.50 -31.51
CA SER A 420 10.66 -6.40 -31.06
C SER A 420 10.23 -7.33 -29.93
N GLN A 421 8.94 -7.64 -29.82
CA GLN A 421 8.41 -8.55 -28.81
C GLN A 421 7.41 -9.55 -29.38
N ILE A 422 7.42 -10.75 -28.80
CA ILE A 422 6.37 -11.75 -28.93
C ILE A 422 5.61 -11.77 -27.60
N PHE A 423 4.33 -11.44 -27.67
CA PHE A 423 3.40 -11.61 -26.58
C PHE A 423 2.79 -13.00 -26.61
N ARG A 424 2.60 -13.61 -25.45
CA ARG A 424 2.12 -14.99 -25.31
C ARG A 424 0.91 -14.98 -24.39
N PHE A 425 -0.19 -15.54 -24.88
CA PHE A 425 -1.34 -15.93 -24.08
C PHE A 425 -1.35 -17.44 -23.92
N LEU A 426 -1.47 -17.90 -22.67
CA LEU A 426 -1.78 -19.28 -22.33
C LEU A 426 -3.10 -19.28 -21.57
N THR A 427 -4.16 -19.75 -22.23
CA THR A 427 -5.46 -19.98 -21.59
C THR A 427 -5.52 -21.42 -21.17
N ALA A 428 -5.81 -21.69 -19.90
CA ALA A 428 -5.90 -23.03 -19.31
C ALA A 428 -7.33 -23.28 -18.79
N VAL A 429 -7.89 -24.44 -19.12
CA VAL A 429 -9.18 -24.90 -18.58
C VAL A 429 -9.09 -26.38 -18.17
N PRO A 430 -9.97 -26.85 -17.26
CA PRO A 430 -10.10 -28.27 -17.01
C PRO A 430 -10.35 -29.05 -18.31
N LYS A 431 -9.69 -30.20 -18.44
CA LYS A 431 -9.74 -31.03 -19.66
C LYS A 431 -11.18 -31.35 -20.06
N GLY A 432 -11.51 -31.14 -21.34
CA GLY A 432 -12.85 -31.33 -21.89
C GLY A 432 -13.85 -30.19 -21.59
N SER A 433 -13.40 -29.08 -21.00
CA SER A 433 -14.24 -27.89 -20.82
C SER A 433 -14.49 -27.16 -22.13
N ASP A 434 -15.76 -26.87 -22.42
CA ASP A 434 -16.18 -26.07 -23.58
C ASP A 434 -15.79 -24.59 -23.46
N ALA A 435 -15.26 -24.15 -22.32
CA ALA A 435 -14.88 -22.77 -22.05
C ALA A 435 -13.57 -22.33 -22.72
N LEU A 436 -12.75 -23.26 -23.25
CA LEU A 436 -11.42 -22.95 -23.75
C LEU A 436 -11.45 -21.95 -24.91
N GLU A 437 -12.18 -22.28 -25.98
CA GLU A 437 -12.25 -21.44 -27.17
C GLU A 437 -12.97 -20.10 -26.91
N PRO A 438 -14.12 -20.05 -26.22
CA PRO A 438 -14.76 -18.78 -25.86
C PRO A 438 -13.83 -17.86 -25.07
N THR A 439 -13.09 -18.39 -24.09
CA THR A 439 -12.16 -17.63 -23.25
C THR A 439 -10.99 -17.08 -24.08
N ALA A 440 -10.33 -17.95 -24.85
CA ALA A 440 -9.21 -17.56 -25.69
C ALA A 440 -9.63 -16.55 -26.78
N ASN A 441 -10.82 -16.70 -27.34
CA ASN A 441 -11.33 -15.81 -28.37
C ASN A 441 -11.58 -14.37 -27.84
N VAL A 442 -12.01 -14.19 -26.59
CA VAL A 442 -12.13 -12.84 -25.99
C VAL A 442 -10.78 -12.13 -25.96
N LEU A 443 -9.72 -12.82 -25.53
CA LEU A 443 -8.36 -12.28 -25.49
C LEU A 443 -7.87 -11.92 -26.90
N ARG A 444 -8.04 -12.84 -27.86
CA ARG A 444 -7.66 -12.62 -29.26
C ARG A 444 -8.39 -11.45 -29.88
N ALA A 445 -9.72 -11.39 -29.75
CA ALA A 445 -10.53 -10.37 -30.38
C ALA A 445 -10.27 -8.97 -29.80
N SER A 446 -9.96 -8.89 -28.49
CA SER A 446 -9.71 -7.62 -27.79
C SER A 446 -8.26 -7.13 -27.86
N PHE A 447 -7.29 -8.03 -28.09
CA PHE A 447 -5.88 -7.64 -28.14
C PHE A 447 -5.59 -6.71 -29.31
N ARG A 448 -5.10 -5.51 -29.01
CA ARG A 448 -4.69 -4.55 -30.05
C ARG A 448 -3.65 -3.56 -29.55
N ARG A 449 -3.05 -2.84 -30.49
CA ARG A 449 -2.28 -1.64 -30.20
C ARG A 449 -3.18 -0.56 -29.61
N MET A 450 -2.67 0.13 -28.59
CA MET A 450 -3.28 1.35 -28.09
C MET A 450 -3.07 2.49 -29.08
N THR A 451 -4.06 3.36 -29.20
CA THR A 451 -3.89 4.63 -29.91
C THR A 451 -3.02 5.58 -29.07
N PRO A 452 -2.34 6.55 -29.71
CA PRO A 452 -1.59 7.58 -28.96
C PRO A 452 -2.45 8.35 -27.95
N ALA A 453 -3.71 8.60 -28.28
CA ALA A 453 -4.66 9.27 -27.37
C ALA A 453 -4.98 8.41 -26.15
N GLU A 454 -5.21 7.10 -26.33
CA GLU A 454 -5.40 6.17 -25.21
C GLU A 454 -4.16 6.10 -24.34
N ALA A 455 -2.97 5.96 -24.93
CA ALA A 455 -1.71 5.92 -24.19
C ALA A 455 -1.46 7.21 -23.39
N ALA A 456 -1.75 8.38 -23.97
CA ALA A 456 -1.62 9.67 -23.28
C ALA A 456 -2.67 9.88 -22.18
N SER A 457 -3.83 9.22 -22.28
CA SER A 457 -4.88 9.29 -21.26
C SER A 457 -4.62 8.39 -20.04
N LEU A 458 -3.68 7.43 -20.15
CA LEU A 458 -3.32 6.54 -19.06
C LEU A 458 -2.63 7.31 -17.94
N LYS A 459 -3.42 7.68 -16.92
CA LYS A 459 -2.91 8.28 -15.71
C LYS A 459 -2.90 7.28 -14.55
N PRO A 460 -1.84 7.30 -13.73
CA PRO A 460 -1.77 6.49 -12.53
C PRO A 460 -2.84 6.93 -11.53
N LEU A 461 -3.49 5.96 -10.90
CA LEU A 461 -4.42 6.23 -9.80
C LEU A 461 -3.65 6.45 -8.51
N ARG A 462 -4.22 7.25 -7.63
CA ARG A 462 -3.63 7.61 -6.34
C ARG A 462 -4.68 7.56 -5.25
N ILE A 463 -4.21 7.32 -4.04
CA ILE A 463 -4.94 7.69 -2.84
C ILE A 463 -4.99 9.21 -2.79
N ARG A 464 -6.20 9.76 -2.74
CA ARG A 464 -6.45 11.17 -2.41
C ARG A 464 -7.17 11.24 -1.09
N VAL A 465 -6.70 12.09 -0.19
CA VAL A 465 -7.40 12.38 1.05
C VAL A 465 -8.28 13.61 0.86
N VAL A 466 -9.57 13.44 1.09
CA VAL A 466 -10.56 14.50 0.94
C VAL A 466 -11.29 14.76 2.25
N THR A 467 -11.53 16.03 2.53
CA THR A 467 -12.37 16.45 3.65
C THR A 467 -13.83 16.49 3.19
N VAL A 468 -14.70 15.81 3.94
CA VAL A 468 -16.14 15.75 3.68
C VAL A 468 -16.75 17.14 3.83
N ARG A 469 -17.42 17.63 2.78
CA ARG A 469 -18.05 18.94 2.71
C ARG A 469 -19.52 18.88 3.14
N PRO A 470 -20.14 20.02 3.51
CA PRO A 470 -21.58 20.08 3.75
C PRO A 470 -22.37 19.52 2.55
N GLY A 471 -23.30 18.59 2.82
CA GLY A 471 -24.13 17.95 1.80
C GLY A 471 -23.52 16.73 1.12
N GLU A 472 -22.24 16.42 1.33
CA GLU A 472 -21.65 15.16 0.89
C GLU A 472 -22.04 14.00 1.81
N ASN A 473 -22.22 12.82 1.23
CA ASN A 473 -22.44 11.56 1.93
C ASN A 473 -21.58 10.44 1.29
N ILE A 474 -21.64 9.24 1.85
CA ILE A 474 -20.88 8.08 1.36
C ILE A 474 -21.11 7.86 -0.15
N SER A 475 -22.35 7.94 -0.63
CA SER A 475 -22.67 7.70 -2.04
C SER A 475 -22.07 8.76 -2.96
N THR A 476 -22.14 10.04 -2.59
CA THR A 476 -21.56 11.13 -3.40
C THR A 476 -20.03 11.07 -3.42
N LEU A 477 -19.41 10.68 -2.30
CA LEU A 477 -17.95 10.50 -2.21
C LEU A 477 -17.49 9.27 -3.00
N ALA A 478 -18.18 8.14 -2.85
CA ALA A 478 -17.90 6.91 -3.59
C ALA A 478 -18.04 7.10 -5.10
N ALA A 479 -18.98 7.93 -5.58
CA ALA A 479 -19.13 8.21 -7.01
C ALA A 479 -17.85 8.77 -7.66
N ARG A 480 -16.99 9.45 -6.87
CA ARG A 480 -15.71 10.02 -7.31
C ARG A 480 -14.59 8.99 -7.46
N MET A 481 -14.79 7.75 -6.97
CA MET A 481 -13.81 6.68 -7.07
C MET A 481 -13.57 6.30 -8.54
N MET A 482 -12.33 5.99 -8.87
CA MET A 482 -11.88 5.52 -10.17
C MET A 482 -11.27 4.12 -10.05
N GLY A 483 -11.13 3.42 -11.19
CA GLY A 483 -10.45 2.12 -11.26
C GLY A 483 -11.30 0.90 -10.87
N THR A 484 -12.57 1.08 -10.49
CA THR A 484 -13.49 -0.02 -10.21
C THR A 484 -14.93 0.36 -10.50
N ASP A 485 -15.75 -0.62 -10.87
CA ASP A 485 -17.20 -0.49 -10.97
C ASP A 485 -17.89 -0.63 -9.60
N ARG A 486 -17.23 -1.30 -8.63
CA ARG A 486 -17.71 -1.50 -7.26
C ARG A 486 -17.32 -0.34 -6.34
N LYS A 487 -17.59 0.89 -6.79
CA LYS A 487 -17.11 2.13 -6.16
C LYS A 487 -17.52 2.27 -4.69
N LEU A 488 -18.78 1.96 -4.37
CA LEU A 488 -19.31 2.04 -3.01
C LEU A 488 -18.64 1.05 -2.07
N ASP A 489 -18.48 -0.19 -2.52
CA ASP A 489 -17.83 -1.25 -1.75
C ASP A 489 -16.37 -0.90 -1.48
N LEU A 490 -15.64 -0.48 -2.52
CA LEU A 490 -14.24 -0.08 -2.39
C LEU A 490 -14.08 1.13 -1.47
N PHE A 491 -14.95 2.14 -1.60
CA PHE A 491 -14.90 3.32 -0.73
C PHE A 491 -15.09 2.94 0.75
N LYS A 492 -16.05 2.06 1.05
CA LYS A 492 -16.26 1.56 2.41
C LYS A 492 -15.08 0.75 2.92
N LEU A 493 -14.56 -0.15 2.08
CA LEU A 493 -13.42 -1.01 2.39
C LEU A 493 -12.18 -0.19 2.76
N ILE A 494 -11.74 0.70 1.87
CA ILE A 494 -10.51 1.45 2.12
C ILE A 494 -10.65 2.39 3.29
N ASN A 495 -11.86 2.85 3.64
CA ASN A 495 -12.09 3.72 4.80
C ASN A 495 -12.52 2.98 6.08
N ALA A 496 -12.47 1.64 6.10
CA ALA A 496 -12.93 0.79 7.20
C ALA A 496 -14.34 1.18 7.72
N LEU A 497 -15.27 1.48 6.81
CA LEU A 497 -16.63 1.87 7.14
C LEU A 497 -17.54 0.63 7.24
N PRO A 498 -18.01 0.25 8.44
CA PRO A 498 -18.92 -0.89 8.60
C PRO A 498 -20.31 -0.60 8.01
N THR A 499 -21.14 -1.64 7.94
CA THR A 499 -22.54 -1.50 7.52
C THR A 499 -23.27 -0.52 8.44
N GLY A 500 -23.97 0.46 7.85
CA GLY A 500 -24.68 1.50 8.58
C GLY A 500 -23.82 2.69 9.02
N ALA A 501 -22.51 2.69 8.73
CA ALA A 501 -21.66 3.85 8.97
C ALA A 501 -22.14 5.08 8.18
N ALA A 502 -21.87 6.26 8.75
CA ALA A 502 -22.08 7.55 8.10
C ALA A 502 -20.77 8.35 8.16
N VAL A 503 -20.68 9.38 7.30
CA VAL A 503 -19.59 10.37 7.34
C VAL A 503 -20.17 11.71 7.76
N SER A 504 -19.38 12.48 8.50
CA SER A 504 -19.71 13.81 8.98
C SER A 504 -18.90 14.87 8.25
N THR A 505 -19.45 16.09 8.16
CA THR A 505 -18.68 17.24 7.64
C THR A 505 -17.41 17.43 8.45
N GLY A 506 -16.27 17.57 7.77
CA GLY A 506 -14.95 17.67 8.40
C GLY A 506 -14.20 16.33 8.47
N ASP A 507 -14.87 15.19 8.33
CA ASP A 507 -14.18 13.90 8.28
C ASP A 507 -13.20 13.85 7.12
N ARG A 508 -12.05 13.20 7.33
CA ARG A 508 -11.08 12.94 6.27
C ARG A 508 -11.19 11.49 5.82
N VAL A 509 -11.41 11.31 4.52
CA VAL A 509 -11.60 10.00 3.89
C VAL A 509 -10.70 9.85 2.67
N LYS A 510 -10.33 8.61 2.38
CA LYS A 510 -9.59 8.21 1.19
C LYS A 510 -10.55 8.03 0.01
N ILE A 511 -10.16 8.53 -1.15
CA ILE A 511 -10.75 8.16 -2.44
C ILE A 511 -9.63 7.74 -3.41
N ILE A 512 -9.99 6.95 -4.42
CA ILE A 512 -9.10 6.61 -5.53
C ILE A 512 -9.40 7.53 -6.71
N ALA A 513 -8.41 8.34 -7.10
CA ALA A 513 -8.52 9.28 -8.22
C ALA A 513 -7.14 9.53 -8.86
N GLU A 514 -7.10 10.21 -10.01
CA GLU A 514 -5.85 10.56 -10.71
C GLU A 514 -4.92 11.52 -9.92
#